data_AF-T1BBQ6-F1
#
_entry.id   AF-T1BBQ6-F1
#
_cell.length_a   1.000
_cell.length_b   1.000
_cell.length_c   1.000
_cell.angle_alpha   90.00
_cell.angle_beta   90.00
_cell.angle_gamma   90.00
#
_symmetry.space_group_name_H-M   'P 1'
#
loop_
_entity.id
_entity.type
_entity.pdbx_description
1 polymer ?
#
loop_
_entity_poly.entity_id
_entity_poly.type
_entity_poly.pdbx_seq_one_letter_code
_entity_poly.pdbx_strand_id
1 'polypeptide(L)'
;FMSAHLPESVDAWRMVSARRSFAGSFPVARLARLRSQLAGDSGDVDYQLEFGRDDLGVAYLELQVRAVVDLLCQRTLEPFAPRWRWTCGSA
;
A
#
# COMPACT_ATOMS: atom_id res chain seq x y z
N PHE A 1 0.37 10.90 -17.41
CA PHE A 1 0.35 10.86 -15.94
C PHE A 1 1.79 10.69 -15.49
N MET A 2 2.45 11.73 -14.97
CA MET A 2 3.85 11.62 -14.53
C MET A 2 3.86 10.99 -13.13
N SER A 3 4.22 9.72 -13.05
CA SER A 3 4.47 9.02 -11.78
C SER A 3 5.75 9.55 -11.15
N ALA A 4 5.61 10.33 -10.08
CA ALA A 4 6.73 10.67 -9.20
C ALA A 4 6.91 9.54 -8.18
N HIS A 5 8.15 9.07 -8.01
CA HIS A 5 8.49 8.24 -6.85
C HIS A 5 8.18 9.03 -5.58
N LEU A 6 7.46 8.39 -4.65
CA LEU A 6 7.17 8.97 -3.35
C LEU A 6 8.49 9.24 -2.61
N PRO A 7 8.77 10.49 -2.19
CA PRO A 7 9.93 10.78 -1.36
C PRO A 7 9.76 10.19 0.04
N GLU A 8 10.86 10.08 0.80
CA GLU A 8 10.86 9.50 2.14
C GLU A 8 9.90 10.19 3.12
N SER A 9 9.73 11.51 2.96
CA SER A 9 8.75 12.30 3.71
C SER A 9 8.11 13.35 2.81
N VAL A 10 6.86 13.70 3.12
CA VAL A 10 6.09 14.75 2.43
C VAL A 10 5.41 15.64 3.46
N ASP A 11 5.31 16.92 3.14
CA ASP A 11 4.41 17.83 3.85
C ASP A 11 2.99 17.66 3.31
N ALA A 12 2.12 17.04 4.11
CA ALA A 12 0.76 16.70 3.70
C ALA A 12 -0.06 17.93 3.27
N TRP A 13 0.10 19.06 3.95
CA TRP A 13 -0.65 20.28 3.63
C TRP A 13 -0.21 20.90 2.30
N ARG A 14 1.10 20.88 2.02
CA ARG A 14 1.62 21.29 0.71
C ARG A 14 1.14 20.35 -0.40
N MET A 15 1.07 19.04 -0.14
CA MET A 15 0.58 18.08 -1.13
C MET A 15 -0.91 18.27 -1.42
N VAL A 16 -1.74 18.49 -0.39
CA VAL A 16 -3.18 18.80 -0.54
C VAL A 16 -3.38 20.10 -1.29
N SER A 17 -2.64 21.16 -0.93
CA SER A 17 -2.76 22.47 -1.58
C SER A 17 -2.37 22.42 -3.06
N ALA A 18 -1.40 21.57 -3.40
CA ALA A 18 -0.93 21.36 -4.77
C ALA A 18 -1.65 20.21 -5.51
N ARG A 19 -2.65 19.55 -4.90
CA ARG A 19 -3.39 18.40 -5.43
C ARG A 19 -2.47 17.34 -6.05
N ARG A 20 -1.43 16.97 -5.32
CA ARG A 20 -0.41 16.03 -5.80
C ARG A 20 -0.90 14.59 -5.73
N SER A 21 -0.41 13.78 -6.66
CA SER A 21 -0.56 12.33 -6.63
C SER A 21 0.79 11.65 -6.87
N PHE A 22 0.96 10.48 -6.26
CA PHE A 22 2.15 9.64 -6.39
C PHE A 22 1.71 8.22 -6.74
N ALA A 23 2.50 7.56 -7.58
CA ALA A 23 2.28 6.17 -7.91
C ALA A 23 3.62 5.52 -8.20
N GLY A 24 3.74 4.25 -7.86
CA GLY A 24 4.91 3.46 -8.15
C GLY A 24 4.86 2.11 -7.48
N SER A 25 6.00 1.44 -7.48
CA SER A 25 6.18 0.17 -6.80
C SER A 25 7.44 0.19 -5.94
N PHE A 26 7.47 -0.64 -4.92
CA PHE A 26 8.67 -0.92 -4.14
C PHE A 26 8.66 -2.35 -3.59
N PRO A 27 9.84 -2.95 -3.30
CA PRO A 27 9.91 -4.31 -2.80
C PRO A 27 9.22 -4.46 -1.44
N VAL A 28 8.45 -5.54 -1.26
CA VAL A 28 7.75 -5.82 0.00
C VAL A 28 8.72 -5.93 1.19
N ALA A 29 9.96 -6.33 0.93
CA ALA A 29 11.06 -6.39 1.91
C ALA A 29 11.34 -5.05 2.63
N ARG A 30 10.96 -3.90 2.05
CA ARG A 30 11.09 -2.58 2.71
C ARG A 30 10.11 -2.38 3.86
N LEU A 31 9.02 -3.16 3.91
CA LEU A 31 8.01 -3.08 4.96
C LEU A 31 8.37 -4.02 6.12
N ALA A 32 9.30 -3.61 6.98
CA ALA A 32 9.83 -4.46 8.06
C ALA A 32 8.77 -5.14 8.93
N ARG A 33 7.67 -4.42 9.24
CA ARG A 33 6.52 -4.93 10.02
C ARG A 33 5.70 -5.99 9.28
N LEU A 34 5.60 -5.89 7.95
CA LEU A 34 4.90 -6.87 7.13
C LEU A 34 5.81 -8.07 6.86
N ARG A 35 7.08 -7.80 6.48
CA ARG A 35 8.11 -8.80 6.22
C ARG A 35 8.24 -9.84 7.32
N SER A 36 8.17 -9.44 8.59
CA SER A 36 8.27 -10.37 9.73
C SER A 36 7.11 -11.38 9.81
N GLN A 37 6.05 -11.22 9.03
CA GLN A 37 4.87 -12.09 8.99
C GLN A 37 4.78 -12.91 7.70
N LEU A 38 5.68 -12.68 6.74
CA LEU A 38 5.66 -13.37 5.46
C LEU A 38 6.45 -14.68 5.52
N ALA A 39 6.01 -15.68 4.75
CA ALA A 39 6.78 -16.89 4.48
C ALA A 39 7.98 -16.61 3.55
N GLY A 40 7.89 -15.56 2.74
CA GLY A 40 8.95 -15.06 1.86
C GLY A 40 8.73 -13.58 1.55
N ASP A 41 9.81 -12.84 1.30
CA ASP A 41 9.79 -11.40 1.02
C ASP A 41 10.02 -11.08 -0.46
N SER A 42 9.81 -12.05 -1.34
CA SER A 42 9.80 -11.87 -2.78
C SER A 42 8.49 -11.23 -3.22
N GLY A 43 8.58 -10.09 -3.90
CA GLY A 43 7.43 -9.42 -4.50
C GLY A 43 7.51 -7.91 -4.40
N ASP A 44 6.73 -7.26 -5.24
CA ASP A 44 6.57 -5.81 -5.25
C ASP A 44 5.20 -5.41 -4.71
N VAL A 45 5.19 -4.22 -4.15
CA VAL A 45 4.02 -3.54 -3.62
C VAL A 45 3.75 -2.34 -4.53
N ASP A 46 2.66 -2.39 -5.27
CA ASP A 46 2.15 -1.25 -6.04
C ASP A 46 1.37 -0.32 -5.11
N TYR A 47 1.55 0.98 -5.27
CA TYR A 47 0.82 1.97 -4.50
C TYR A 47 0.33 3.13 -5.37
N GLN A 48 -0.77 3.73 -4.93
CA GLN A 48 -1.30 4.99 -5.42
C GLN A 48 -1.65 5.87 -4.23
N LEU A 49 -1.18 7.10 -4.25
CA LEU A 49 -1.37 8.08 -3.19
C LEU A 49 -1.98 9.34 -3.81
N GLU A 50 -3.11 9.79 -3.26
CA GLU A 50 -3.80 10.99 -3.72
C GLU A 50 -4.02 11.95 -2.55
N PHE A 51 -3.70 13.22 -2.78
CA PHE A 51 -3.97 14.30 -1.83
C PHE A 51 -5.01 15.24 -2.40
N GLY A 52 -6.04 15.54 -1.63
CA GLY A 52 -7.14 16.36 -2.09
C GLY A 52 -7.93 17.01 -0.97
N ARG A 53 -9.05 17.59 -1.38
CA ARG A 53 -10.13 18.03 -0.49
C ARG A 53 -11.42 17.41 -1.00
N ASP A 54 -12.23 16.90 -0.09
CA ASP A 54 -13.55 16.36 -0.44
C ASP A 54 -14.53 17.50 -0.79
N ASP A 55 -15.77 17.12 -1.08
CA ASP A 55 -16.83 18.07 -1.45
C ASP A 55 -17.19 19.06 -0.33
N LEU A 56 -16.85 18.73 0.93
CA LEU A 56 -17.02 19.59 2.10
C LEU A 56 -15.78 20.46 2.38
N GLY A 57 -14.75 20.35 1.54
CA GLY A 57 -13.49 21.07 1.68
C GLY A 57 -12.55 20.48 2.72
N VAL A 58 -12.82 19.29 3.27
CA VAL A 58 -11.98 18.61 4.26
C VAL A 58 -10.79 17.99 3.52
N ALA A 59 -9.58 18.28 4.02
CA ALA A 59 -8.36 17.72 3.44
C ALA A 59 -8.28 16.20 3.66
N TYR A 60 -8.00 15.44 2.60
CA TYR A 60 -7.83 14.00 2.65
C TYR A 60 -6.51 13.54 2.01
N LEU A 61 -6.07 12.37 2.46
CA LEU A 61 -5.08 11.53 1.80
C LEU A 61 -5.70 10.17 1.58
N GLU A 62 -5.71 9.71 0.35
CA GLU A 62 -6.10 8.35 -0.02
C GLU A 62 -4.86 7.56 -0.39
N LEU A 63 -4.70 6.38 0.22
CA LEU A 63 -3.63 5.43 -0.09
C LEU A 63 -4.26 4.12 -0.50
N GLN A 64 -4.00 3.70 -1.74
CA GLN A 64 -4.31 2.37 -2.24
C GLN A 64 -3.02 1.58 -2.41
N VAL A 65 -3.01 0.35 -1.93
CA VAL A 65 -1.84 -0.54 -1.99
C VAL A 65 -2.27 -1.92 -2.48
N ARG A 66 -1.48 -2.50 -3.38
CA ARG A 66 -1.69 -3.84 -3.91
C ARG A 66 -0.38 -4.62 -3.90
N ALA A 67 -0.41 -5.82 -3.38
CA ALA A 67 0.73 -6.73 -3.38
C ALA A 67 0.24 -8.19 -3.37
N VAL A 68 1.06 -9.07 -3.91
CA VAL A 68 0.92 -10.53 -3.71
C VAL A 68 2.01 -10.93 -2.73
N VAL A 69 1.62 -11.60 -1.65
CA VAL A 69 2.53 -11.99 -0.58
C VAL A 69 2.31 -13.45 -0.21
N ASP A 70 3.40 -14.13 0.13
CA ASP A 70 3.35 -15.48 0.67
C ASP A 70 3.30 -15.40 2.20
N LEU A 71 2.28 -15.99 2.80
CA LEU A 71 2.08 -15.98 4.24
C LEU A 71 2.41 -17.36 4.83
N LEU A 72 2.78 -17.41 6.11
CA LEU A 72 2.76 -18.67 6.85
C LEU A 72 1.36 -18.92 7.38
N CYS A 73 0.80 -20.10 7.09
CA CYS A 73 -0.46 -20.49 7.72
C CYS A 73 -0.22 -20.68 9.23
N GLN A 74 -0.82 -19.86 10.09
CA GLN A 74 -0.62 -19.97 11.55
C GLN A 74 -1.16 -21.27 12.17
N ARG A 75 -1.95 -22.06 11.42
CA ARG A 75 -2.45 -23.36 11.86
C ARG A 75 -1.50 -24.51 11.54
N THR A 76 -0.92 -24.54 10.33
CA THR A 76 -0.05 -25.65 9.87
C THR A 76 1.43 -25.29 9.85
N LEU A 77 1.75 -24.00 9.95
CA LEU A 77 3.08 -23.42 9.78
C LEU A 77 3.70 -23.66 8.38
N GLU A 78 2.87 -23.92 7.38
CA GLU A 78 3.31 -24.12 6.00
C GLU A 78 3.16 -22.84 5.15
N PRO A 79 4.00 -22.65 4.11
CA PRO A 79 3.86 -21.56 3.16
C PRO A 79 2.51 -21.63 2.46
N PHE A 80 1.83 -20.49 2.45
CA PHE A 80 0.51 -20.34 1.92
C PHE A 80 0.53 -19.20 0.90
N ALA A 81 0.47 -19.58 -0.37
CA ALA A 81 0.30 -18.65 -1.48
C ALA A 81 -1.22 -18.46 -1.69
N PRO A 82 -1.81 -17.33 -1.24
CA PRO A 82 -3.24 -17.11 -1.40
C PRO A 82 -3.57 -16.92 -2.89
N ARG A 83 -4.06 -17.97 -3.54
CA ARG A 83 -4.77 -17.87 -4.83
C ARG A 83 -6.24 -17.49 -4.66
N TRP A 84 -6.65 -17.15 -3.45
CA TRP A 84 -8.01 -16.72 -3.13
C TRP A 84 -8.09 -15.20 -3.05
N ARG A 85 -9.20 -14.67 -3.56
CA ARG A 85 -9.60 -13.28 -3.40
C ARG A 85 -10.38 -13.20 -2.10
N TRP A 86 -9.77 -12.71 -1.02
CA TRP A 86 -10.56 -12.32 0.15
C TRP A 86 -10.93 -10.86 0.02
N THR A 87 -12.21 -10.61 -0.22
CA THR A 87 -12.83 -9.34 0.13
C THR A 87 -13.17 -9.41 1.60
N CYS A 88 -12.37 -8.79 2.47
CA CYS A 88 -12.83 -8.46 3.82
C CYS A 88 -13.77 -7.25 3.68
N GLY A 89 -15.00 -7.54 3.31
CA GLY A 89 -16.14 -6.64 3.36
C GLY A 89 -17.26 -7.43 4.00
N SER A 90 -17.54 -7.14 5.26
CA SER A 90 -18.74 -7.63 5.92
C SER A 90 -19.96 -6.97 5.29
N ALA A 91 -20.97 -7.82 5.08
CA ALA A 91 -22.40 -7.56 4.91
C ALA A 91 -22.91 -6.21 5.41
#